data_AF-A0A1T5P1C2-F1
#
_entry.id   AF-A0A1T5P1C2-F1
#
_cell.length_a   1.000
_cell.length_b   1.000
_cell.length_c   1.000
_cell.angle_alpha   90.00
_cell.angle_beta   90.00
_cell.angle_gamma   90.00
#
_symmetry.space_group_name_H-M   'P 1'
#
loop_
_entity.id
_entity.type
_entity.pdbx_description
1 polymer ?
#
loop_
_entity_poly.entity_id
_entity_poly.type
_entity_poly.pdbx_seq_one_letter_code
_entity_poly.pdbx_strand_id
1 'polypeptide(L)'
;MRTIMNKQYITGLLLVGAVLFSSCKKELPDVKNTQVVKMAGTWWVTMTLNGAPQIDGDHVQINTFNTAADDGKQLWIQDAGLGFDFQSKVDVNLADLTFSATNAKDENSDATVTITAGKVFPNGGKSKGGHTTDSIYMELQISSDPGNKYVVAGILRTKFDEDDY
;
A
#
# COMPACT_ATOMS: atom_id res chain seq x y z
N MET A 1 22.17 -72.71 -11.89
CA MET A 1 21.90 -71.71 -12.93
C MET A 1 21.93 -70.33 -12.26
N ARG A 2 23.07 -69.64 -12.24
CA ARG A 2 23.20 -68.27 -11.69
C ARG A 2 23.33 -67.32 -12.87
N THR A 3 22.27 -66.56 -13.12
CA THR A 3 22.21 -65.60 -14.23
C THR A 3 23.15 -64.44 -13.93
N ILE A 4 24.20 -64.31 -14.73
CA ILE A 4 25.11 -63.16 -14.72
C ILE A 4 24.32 -61.99 -15.29
N MET A 5 23.69 -61.20 -14.41
CA MET A 5 23.00 -59.98 -14.80
C MET A 5 24.07 -58.96 -15.24
N ASN A 6 24.10 -58.70 -16.53
CA ASN A 6 25.14 -57.93 -17.21
C ASN A 6 25.23 -56.50 -16.61
N LYS A 7 26.39 -56.17 -16.02
CA LYS A 7 26.69 -54.88 -15.37
C LYS A 7 26.40 -53.66 -16.26
N GLN A 8 26.33 -53.87 -17.58
CA GLN A 8 26.00 -52.88 -18.60
C GLN A 8 24.54 -52.38 -18.52
N TYR A 9 23.59 -53.20 -18.07
CA TYR A 9 22.16 -52.82 -18.01
C TYR A 9 21.84 -51.94 -16.80
N ILE A 10 22.56 -52.11 -15.68
CA ILE A 10 22.38 -51.31 -14.46
C ILE A 10 22.89 -49.88 -14.68
N THR A 11 23.99 -49.71 -15.41
CA THR A 11 24.54 -48.38 -15.75
C THR A 11 23.62 -47.61 -16.72
N GLY A 12 22.98 -48.31 -17.66
CA GLY A 12 22.03 -47.70 -18.61
C GLY A 12 20.75 -47.20 -17.95
N LEU A 13 20.21 -47.94 -16.97
CA LEU A 13 18.98 -47.56 -16.27
C LEU A 13 19.19 -46.33 -15.35
N LEU A 14 20.39 -46.17 -14.78
CA LEU A 14 20.74 -45.01 -13.95
C LEU A 14 20.86 -43.70 -14.76
N LEU A 15 21.31 -43.80 -16.02
CA LEU A 15 21.52 -42.65 -16.91
C LEU A 15 20.18 -42.09 -17.46
N VAL A 16 19.18 -42.95 -17.66
CA VAL A 16 17.84 -42.56 -18.13
C VAL A 16 17.02 -41.88 -17.02
N GLY A 17 17.24 -42.25 -15.75
CA GLY A 17 16.55 -41.62 -14.60
C GLY A 17 16.98 -40.17 -14.33
N ALA A 18 18.20 -39.79 -14.69
CA ALA A 18 18.73 -38.44 -14.44
C ALA A 18 18.10 -37.34 -15.32
N VAL A 19 17.48 -37.71 -16.44
CA VAL A 19 16.91 -36.76 -17.42
C VAL A 19 15.48 -36.32 -17.05
N LEU A 20 14.82 -37.03 -16.12
CA LEU A 20 13.42 -36.77 -15.75
C LEU A 20 13.21 -35.63 -14.74
N PHE A 21 14.27 -35.05 -14.17
CA PHE A 21 14.18 -33.95 -13.20
C PHE A 21 14.46 -32.57 -13.79
N SER A 22 14.59 -32.44 -15.12
CA SER A 22 14.71 -31.14 -15.77
C SER A 22 13.34 -30.47 -15.89
N SER A 23 12.74 -30.15 -14.74
CA SER A 23 11.61 -29.23 -14.65
C SER A 23 12.11 -27.87 -15.14
N CYS A 24 11.54 -27.37 -16.23
CA CYS A 24 11.67 -25.96 -16.59
C CYS A 24 11.17 -25.13 -15.40
N LYS A 25 12.10 -24.50 -14.67
CA LYS A 25 11.74 -23.37 -13.82
C LYS A 25 11.16 -22.33 -14.77
N LYS A 26 9.83 -22.20 -14.82
CA LYS A 26 9.21 -21.01 -15.40
C LYS A 26 9.64 -19.87 -14.49
N GLU A 27 10.67 -19.15 -14.89
CA GLU A 27 10.94 -17.83 -14.32
C GLU A 27 9.67 -17.02 -14.56
N LEU A 28 8.97 -16.71 -13.47
CA LEU A 28 7.82 -15.84 -13.56
C LEU A 28 8.34 -14.47 -14.01
N PRO A 29 7.64 -13.80 -14.95
CA PRO A 29 8.05 -12.47 -15.36
C PRO A 29 8.08 -11.55 -14.15
N ASP A 30 9.11 -10.70 -14.08
CA ASP A 30 9.19 -9.65 -13.07
C ASP A 30 7.96 -8.75 -13.18
N VAL A 31 7.13 -8.75 -12.14
CA VAL A 31 5.99 -7.84 -12.03
C VAL A 31 6.54 -6.46 -11.70
N LYS A 32 6.51 -5.57 -12.69
CA LYS A 32 6.87 -4.16 -12.49
C LYS A 32 5.76 -3.48 -11.70
N ASN A 33 6.09 -3.03 -10.49
CA ASN A 33 5.21 -2.18 -9.69
C ASN A 33 5.59 -0.72 -9.86
N THR A 34 4.67 0.17 -9.51
CA THR A 34 4.96 1.60 -9.36
C THR A 34 5.93 1.81 -8.20
N GLN A 35 6.72 2.88 -8.26
CA GLN A 35 7.78 3.12 -7.28
C GLN A 35 7.25 3.32 -5.85
N VAL A 36 6.01 3.80 -5.71
CA VAL A 36 5.37 4.07 -4.42
C VAL A 36 4.33 3.01 -4.03
N VAL A 37 4.34 1.82 -4.65
CA VAL A 37 3.31 0.77 -4.45
C VAL A 37 3.07 0.41 -2.98
N LYS A 38 4.11 0.46 -2.13
CA LYS A 38 4.01 0.16 -0.68
C LYS A 38 3.26 1.20 0.13
N MET A 39 2.98 2.36 -0.46
CA MET A 39 2.29 3.48 0.17
C MET A 39 1.04 3.87 -0.62
N ALA A 40 0.69 3.10 -1.67
CA ALA A 40 -0.46 3.34 -2.53
C ALA A 40 -1.61 2.41 -2.16
N GLY A 41 -2.82 2.94 -2.11
CA GLY A 41 -4.02 2.18 -1.81
C GLY A 41 -5.24 3.04 -1.53
N THR A 42 -6.37 2.38 -1.32
CA THR A 42 -7.58 2.97 -0.73
C THR A 42 -7.58 2.64 0.75
N TRP A 43 -7.80 3.64 1.60
CA TRP A 43 -7.71 3.52 3.05
C TRP A 43 -9.06 3.85 3.68
N TRP A 44 -9.47 3.05 4.65
CA TRP A 44 -10.57 3.37 5.55
C TRP A 44 -10.01 4.14 6.74
N VAL A 45 -10.37 5.42 6.87
CA VAL A 45 -9.80 6.35 7.86
C VAL A 45 -10.86 7.00 8.73
N THR A 46 -10.43 7.38 9.93
CA THR A 46 -11.12 8.28 10.84
C THR A 46 -10.45 9.65 10.79
N MET A 47 -11.18 10.69 11.16
CA MET A 47 -10.65 12.04 11.34
C MET A 47 -11.07 12.61 12.69
N THR A 48 -10.11 13.18 13.41
CA THR A 48 -10.37 13.85 14.69
C THR A 48 -9.76 15.25 14.73
N LEU A 49 -10.37 16.14 15.48
CA LEU A 49 -9.87 17.46 15.81
C LEU A 49 -9.86 17.60 17.33
N ASN A 50 -8.68 17.81 17.92
CA ASN A 50 -8.51 17.85 19.38
C ASN A 50 -9.09 16.61 20.10
N GLY A 51 -9.03 15.44 19.44
CA GLY A 51 -9.57 14.18 19.95
C GLY A 51 -11.07 13.98 19.75
N ALA A 52 -11.80 14.98 19.25
CA ALA A 52 -13.21 14.84 18.89
C ALA A 52 -13.36 14.31 17.46
N PRO A 53 -14.19 13.29 17.18
CA PRO A 53 -14.49 12.81 15.83
C PRO A 53 -15.04 13.93 14.93
N GLN A 54 -14.69 13.93 13.65
CA GLN A 54 -15.08 14.96 12.67
C GLN A 54 -15.80 14.41 11.44
N ILE A 55 -16.00 13.10 11.36
CA ILE A 55 -16.75 12.45 10.29
C ILE A 55 -18.07 11.93 10.84
N ASP A 56 -19.14 12.10 10.05
CA ASP A 56 -20.45 11.52 10.34
C ASP A 56 -20.44 10.04 9.93
N GLY A 57 -20.09 9.17 10.87
CA GLY A 57 -19.95 7.72 10.66
C GLY A 57 -18.68 7.16 11.30
N ASP A 58 -18.42 5.88 11.05
CA ASP A 58 -17.24 5.21 11.62
C ASP A 58 -15.96 5.53 10.82
N HIS A 59 -15.99 5.36 9.49
CA HIS A 59 -14.82 5.55 8.62
C HIS A 59 -15.24 6.11 7.27
N VAL A 60 -14.31 6.79 6.62
CA VAL A 60 -14.43 7.30 5.24
C VAL A 60 -13.21 6.90 4.43
N GLN A 61 -13.24 7.12 3.11
CA GLN A 61 -12.13 6.75 2.24
C GLN A 61 -11.17 7.91 1.98
N ILE A 62 -9.89 7.58 1.88
CA ILE A 62 -8.90 8.38 1.16
C ILE A 62 -8.11 7.47 0.23
N ASN A 63 -7.53 8.03 -0.82
CA ASN A 63 -6.69 7.30 -1.76
C ASN A 63 -5.27 7.86 -1.77
N THR A 64 -4.29 6.96 -1.86
CA THR A 64 -2.91 7.30 -2.19
C THR A 64 -2.46 6.54 -3.43
N PHE A 65 -1.77 7.20 -4.37
CA PHE A 65 -1.37 6.56 -5.63
C PHE A 65 -0.16 7.24 -6.27
N ASN A 66 0.46 6.57 -7.24
CA ASN A 66 1.67 7.07 -7.88
C ASN A 66 1.39 8.34 -8.70
N THR A 67 2.39 9.21 -8.77
CA THR A 67 2.39 10.27 -9.79
C THR A 67 2.75 9.68 -11.15
N ALA A 68 2.40 10.39 -12.22
CA ALA A 68 2.76 10.00 -13.58
C ALA A 68 4.28 9.95 -13.83
N ALA A 69 5.07 10.68 -13.02
CA ALA A 69 6.53 10.64 -13.10
C ALA A 69 7.11 9.29 -12.63
N ASP A 70 6.41 8.62 -11.71
CA ASP A 70 6.78 7.32 -11.13
C ASP A 70 8.27 7.23 -10.75
N ASP A 71 8.78 8.26 -10.07
CA ASP A 71 10.19 8.36 -9.68
C ASP A 71 10.45 8.08 -8.19
N GLY A 72 9.38 7.73 -7.44
CA GLY A 72 9.43 7.42 -6.02
C GLY A 72 9.60 8.62 -5.09
N LYS A 73 9.59 9.86 -5.62
CA LYS A 73 9.77 11.07 -4.81
C LYS A 73 8.45 11.66 -4.32
N GLN A 74 7.38 11.44 -5.07
CA GLN A 74 6.06 12.00 -4.76
C GLN A 74 4.96 10.97 -5.01
N LEU A 75 3.89 11.08 -4.23
CA LEU A 75 2.62 10.39 -4.45
C LEU A 75 1.46 11.39 -4.39
N TRP A 76 0.34 11.02 -4.98
CA TRP A 76 -0.93 11.72 -4.81
C TRP A 76 -1.62 11.22 -3.54
N ILE A 77 -2.17 12.15 -2.77
CA ILE A 77 -3.19 11.88 -1.76
C ILE A 77 -4.48 12.58 -2.18
N GLN A 78 -5.58 11.86 -2.12
CA GLN A 78 -6.90 12.32 -2.53
C GLN A 78 -7.88 12.05 -1.41
N ASP A 79 -8.59 13.09 -1.00
CA ASP A 79 -9.77 12.98 -0.18
C ASP A 79 -10.90 12.33 -0.98
N ALA A 80 -11.50 11.28 -0.42
CA ALA A 80 -12.67 10.62 -0.99
C ALA A 80 -13.83 10.49 0.02
N GLY A 81 -13.82 11.29 1.11
CA GLY A 81 -14.89 11.29 2.10
C GLY A 81 -14.66 12.06 3.40
N LEU A 82 -13.53 12.73 3.60
CA LEU A 82 -13.26 13.63 4.73
C LEU A 82 -14.07 14.93 4.66
N GLY A 83 -14.60 15.28 3.47
CA GLY A 83 -15.49 16.44 3.27
C GLY A 83 -14.78 17.72 2.80
N PHE A 84 -13.48 17.64 2.53
CA PHE A 84 -12.70 18.76 1.98
C PHE A 84 -12.52 18.67 0.46
N ASP A 85 -12.66 17.46 -0.09
CA ASP A 85 -12.56 17.15 -1.53
C ASP A 85 -11.22 17.56 -2.15
N PHE A 86 -10.13 17.52 -1.36
CA PHE A 86 -8.81 17.90 -1.83
C PHE A 86 -8.11 16.77 -2.60
N GLN A 87 -7.24 17.15 -3.54
CA GLN A 87 -6.24 16.26 -4.12
C GLN A 87 -4.90 16.97 -4.22
N SER A 88 -3.86 16.41 -3.61
CA SER A 88 -2.55 17.07 -3.57
C SER A 88 -1.38 16.08 -3.67
N LYS A 89 -0.24 16.56 -4.13
CA LYS A 89 1.02 15.79 -4.12
C LYS A 89 1.71 15.95 -2.77
N VAL A 90 2.24 14.86 -2.25
CA VAL A 90 3.08 14.84 -1.06
C VAL A 90 4.45 14.27 -1.41
N ASP A 91 5.48 14.79 -0.77
CA ASP A 91 6.84 14.26 -0.87
C ASP A 91 6.95 12.97 -0.06
N VAL A 92 7.73 12.02 -0.57
CA VAL A 92 7.81 10.66 -0.06
C VAL A 92 9.25 10.31 0.32
N ASN A 93 9.40 9.62 1.44
CA ASN A 93 10.59 8.85 1.78
C ASN A 93 10.21 7.36 1.84
N LEU A 94 10.64 6.61 0.81
CA LEU A 94 10.33 5.18 0.67
C LEU A 94 11.08 4.28 1.65
N ALA A 95 12.21 4.73 2.21
CA ALA A 95 12.95 3.95 3.20
C ALA A 95 12.20 3.91 4.54
N ASP A 96 11.63 5.06 4.94
CA ASP A 96 10.93 5.22 6.22
C ASP A 96 9.41 5.10 6.13
N LEU A 97 8.90 4.99 4.90
CA LEU A 97 7.48 4.99 4.53
C LEU A 97 6.73 6.21 5.07
N THR A 98 7.40 7.37 5.03
CA THR A 98 6.84 8.65 5.47
C THR A 98 6.51 9.55 4.30
N PHE A 99 5.54 10.43 4.50
CA PHE A 99 5.16 11.44 3.53
C PHE A 99 4.81 12.78 4.21
N SER A 100 5.00 13.87 3.48
CA SER A 100 4.71 15.21 3.99
C SER A 100 4.46 16.20 2.86
N ALA A 101 3.75 17.27 3.18
CA ALA A 101 3.57 18.41 2.30
C ALA A 101 3.51 19.69 3.13
N THR A 102 4.05 20.79 2.60
CA THR A 102 3.91 22.12 3.20
C THR A 102 3.31 23.04 2.16
N ASN A 103 2.11 23.56 2.43
CA ASN A 103 1.36 24.41 1.50
C ASN A 103 1.28 23.86 0.08
N ALA A 104 1.13 22.54 -0.07
CA ALA A 104 0.99 21.92 -1.39
C ALA A 104 -0.34 22.34 -2.02
N LYS A 105 -0.34 22.59 -3.33
CA LYS A 105 -1.55 22.99 -4.06
C LYS A 105 -2.59 21.87 -3.97
N ASP A 106 -3.81 22.22 -3.63
CA ASP A 106 -4.97 21.40 -3.90
C ASP A 106 -5.34 21.56 -5.39
N GLU A 107 -5.43 20.47 -6.14
CA GLU A 107 -5.80 20.48 -7.56
C GLU A 107 -7.31 20.74 -7.77
N ASN A 108 -8.12 20.55 -6.73
CA ASN A 108 -9.57 20.68 -6.81
C ASN A 108 -10.08 22.07 -6.38
N SER A 109 -9.23 22.90 -5.77
CA SER A 109 -9.60 24.22 -5.26
C SER A 109 -8.43 25.21 -5.21
N ASP A 110 -8.66 26.43 -4.73
CA ASP A 110 -7.58 27.39 -4.45
C ASP A 110 -6.93 27.22 -3.07
N ALA A 111 -7.34 26.20 -2.32
CA ALA A 111 -6.74 25.88 -1.04
C ALA A 111 -5.34 25.27 -1.19
N THR A 112 -4.64 25.19 -0.06
CA THR A 112 -3.40 24.44 0.10
C THR A 112 -3.54 23.41 1.21
N VAL A 113 -2.81 22.31 1.06
CA VAL A 113 -2.77 21.18 1.97
C VAL A 113 -1.39 21.13 2.64
N THR A 114 -1.38 21.05 3.96
CA THR A 114 -0.18 20.77 4.74
C THR A 114 -0.38 19.45 5.48
N ILE A 115 0.56 18.53 5.27
CA ILE A 115 0.57 17.22 5.93
C ILE A 115 1.89 17.08 6.70
N THR A 116 1.77 16.84 8.00
CA THR A 116 2.88 16.51 8.90
C THR A 116 2.72 15.12 9.48
N ALA A 117 3.85 14.51 9.87
CA ALA A 117 3.87 13.17 10.46
C ALA A 117 3.18 12.08 9.62
N GLY A 118 3.06 12.26 8.30
CA GLY A 118 2.49 11.26 7.41
C GLY A 118 3.33 10.00 7.41
N LYS A 119 2.72 8.85 7.71
CA LYS A 119 3.41 7.55 7.74
C LYS A 119 2.48 6.39 7.43
N VAL A 120 3.01 5.44 6.67
CA VAL A 120 2.43 4.10 6.51
C VAL A 120 3.17 3.11 7.40
N PHE A 121 2.44 2.29 8.13
CA PHE A 121 2.94 1.24 9.00
C PHE A 121 2.58 -0.13 8.43
N PRO A 122 3.55 -0.85 7.84
CA PRO A 122 3.33 -2.19 7.34
C PRO A 122 2.84 -3.11 8.44
N ASN A 123 1.77 -3.85 8.20
CA ASN A 123 1.12 -4.74 9.18
C ASN A 123 0.73 -4.05 10.51
N GLY A 124 0.57 -2.72 10.50
CA GLY A 124 0.28 -1.93 11.69
C GLY A 124 -1.20 -1.85 12.06
N GLY A 125 -2.10 -2.40 11.23
CA GLY A 125 -3.54 -2.30 11.39
C GLY A 125 -4.24 -3.66 11.52
N LYS A 126 -5.51 -3.60 11.93
CA LYS A 126 -6.44 -4.72 11.93
C LYS A 126 -7.73 -4.30 11.23
N SER A 127 -8.19 -5.09 10.28
CA SER A 127 -9.49 -4.90 9.63
C SER A 127 -10.64 -5.22 10.59
N LYS A 128 -11.87 -4.88 10.20
CA LYS A 128 -13.10 -5.16 10.98
C LYS A 128 -13.30 -6.66 11.23
N GLY A 129 -12.96 -7.51 10.25
CA GLY A 129 -12.90 -8.97 10.35
C GLY A 129 -11.65 -9.52 11.06
N GLY A 130 -10.71 -8.66 11.48
CA GLY A 130 -9.53 -9.04 12.25
C GLY A 130 -8.29 -9.40 11.44
N HIS A 131 -8.30 -9.20 10.11
CA HIS A 131 -7.13 -9.44 9.27
C HIS A 131 -6.04 -8.42 9.54
N THR A 132 -4.78 -8.87 9.56
CA THR A 132 -3.64 -7.95 9.58
C THR A 132 -3.61 -7.16 8.27
N THR A 133 -3.50 -5.85 8.38
CA THR A 133 -3.43 -4.93 7.25
C THR A 133 -2.43 -3.81 7.55
N ASP A 134 -2.04 -3.05 6.54
CA ASP A 134 -1.22 -1.85 6.74
C ASP A 134 -2.08 -0.75 7.37
N SER A 135 -1.46 0.16 8.14
CA SER A 135 -2.14 1.34 8.66
C SER A 135 -1.48 2.62 8.19
N ILE A 136 -2.25 3.71 8.21
CA ILE A 136 -1.81 5.05 7.80
C ILE A 136 -2.14 6.04 8.91
N TYR A 137 -1.27 7.03 9.08
CA TYR A 137 -1.46 8.15 9.99
C TYR A 137 -0.95 9.42 9.32
N MET A 138 -1.63 10.54 9.56
CA MET A 138 -1.16 11.88 9.21
C MET A 138 -1.81 12.96 10.07
N GLU A 139 -1.12 14.08 10.20
CA GLU A 139 -1.71 15.33 10.68
C GLU A 139 -1.97 16.24 9.48
N LEU A 140 -3.20 16.72 9.34
CA LEU A 140 -3.70 17.44 8.17
C LEU A 140 -4.12 18.86 8.57
N GLN A 141 -3.72 19.83 7.77
CA GLN A 141 -4.25 21.20 7.79
C GLN A 141 -4.59 21.61 6.36
N ILE A 142 -5.73 22.27 6.18
CA ILE A 142 -6.16 22.78 4.89
C ILE A 142 -6.42 24.27 5.02
N SER A 143 -5.94 25.08 4.09
CA SER A 143 -6.03 26.53 4.18
C SER A 143 -7.46 27.08 4.08
N SER A 144 -8.42 26.30 3.57
CA SER A 144 -9.85 26.64 3.55
C SER A 144 -10.51 26.54 4.94
N ASP A 145 -9.86 25.84 5.88
CA ASP A 145 -10.26 25.74 7.28
C ASP A 145 -9.07 26.01 8.22
N PRO A 146 -8.61 27.28 8.26
CA PRO A 146 -7.36 27.63 8.90
C PRO A 146 -7.41 27.48 10.43
N GLY A 147 -6.30 27.03 11.02
CA GLY A 147 -6.14 26.89 12.47
C GLY A 147 -6.56 25.53 13.02
N ASN A 148 -7.25 24.71 12.22
CA ASN A 148 -7.61 23.35 12.59
C ASN A 148 -6.52 22.36 12.17
N LYS A 149 -6.08 21.54 13.12
CA LYS A 149 -5.10 20.47 12.90
C LYS A 149 -5.79 19.13 13.12
N TYR A 150 -6.16 18.51 12.01
CA TYR A 150 -6.84 17.23 11.99
C TYR A 150 -5.83 16.09 12.15
N VAL A 151 -6.22 15.05 12.86
CA VAL A 151 -5.52 13.76 12.87
C VAL A 151 -6.34 12.80 12.03
N VAL A 152 -5.74 12.29 10.96
CA VAL A 152 -6.35 11.29 10.08
C VAL A 152 -5.58 9.98 10.22
N ALA A 153 -6.27 8.92 10.59
CA ALA A 153 -5.65 7.62 10.82
C ALA A 153 -6.58 6.48 10.43
N GLY A 154 -6.02 5.37 9.93
CA GLY A 154 -6.83 4.26 9.47
C GLY A 154 -6.03 3.08 8.93
N ILE A 155 -6.70 2.27 8.12
CA ILE A 155 -6.21 0.99 7.62
C ILE A 155 -6.36 0.85 6.11
N LEU A 156 -5.49 0.05 5.50
CA LEU A 156 -5.60 -0.30 4.09
C LEU A 156 -6.82 -1.19 3.87
N ARG A 157 -7.66 -0.83 2.89
CA ARG A 157 -8.86 -1.59 2.51
C ARG A 157 -8.46 -2.98 1.99
N THR A 158 -8.99 -4.02 2.61
CA THR A 158 -8.70 -5.43 2.27
C THR A 158 -9.43 -5.91 1.01
N LYS A 159 -10.52 -5.23 0.65
CA LYS A 159 -11.46 -5.59 -0.43
C LYS A 159 -12.31 -6.84 -0.13
N PHE A 160 -12.36 -7.26 1.13
CA PHE A 160 -13.41 -8.14 1.62
C PHE A 160 -14.60 -7.31 2.06
N ASP A 161 -15.80 -7.70 1.64
CA ASP A 161 -17.03 -6.95 1.93
C ASP A 161 -17.28 -6.85 3.45
N GLU A 162 -16.86 -7.85 4.22
CA GLU A 162 -16.98 -7.86 5.69
C GLU A 162 -16.12 -6.78 6.37
N ASP A 163 -15.08 -6.29 5.68
CA ASP A 163 -14.14 -5.30 6.17
C ASP A 163 -14.47 -3.85 5.78
N ASP A 164 -15.48 -3.66 4.93
CA ASP A 164 -15.93 -2.34 4.51
C ASP A 164 -16.86 -1.68 5.57
N TYR A 165 -16.93 -0.35 5.52
CA TYR A 165 -17.69 0.52 6.43
C TYR A 165 -18.85 1.20 5.73
#